data_AF-A0A2A7VZ46-F1
#
_entry.id   AF-A0A2A7VZ46-F1
#
_cell.length_a   1.000
_cell.length_b   1.000
_cell.length_c   1.000
_cell.angle_alpha   90.00
_cell.angle_beta   90.00
_cell.angle_gamma   90.00
#
_symmetry.space_group_name_H-M   'P 1'
#
loop_
_entity.id
_entity.type
_entity.pdbx_description
1 polymer ?
#
loop_
_entity_poly.entity_id
_entity_poly.type
_entity_poly.pdbx_seq_one_letter_code
_entity_poly.pdbx_strand_id
1 'polypeptide(L)'
;MKKLITYDSEIQMAYLYVIPFTSEIEIESTEELEENPKLNLDIDQFDRIVGIELFGENAHKLKELTNMSKIYKKKASNDNAYIYSFRVSQDNYLQKVLFQNVVFYFADKKYEEFIGFDIIKPSLYGHEILDSLSE
;
A
#
# COMPACT_ATOMS: atom_id res chain seq x y z
N MET A 1 10.33 8.35 -14.30
CA MET A 1 9.52 7.43 -13.48
C MET A 1 8.29 8.16 -13.01
N LYS A 2 7.09 7.55 -13.13
CA LYS A 2 5.91 8.06 -12.43
C LYS A 2 6.18 8.01 -10.92
N LYS A 3 5.66 8.98 -10.18
CA LYS A 3 5.70 8.98 -8.71
C LYS A 3 4.92 7.77 -8.21
N LEU A 4 5.45 7.08 -7.20
CA LEU A 4 4.73 5.97 -6.55
C LEU A 4 3.55 6.46 -5.72
N ILE A 5 3.62 7.68 -5.22
CA ILE A 5 2.56 8.30 -4.43
C ILE A 5 2.19 9.63 -5.09
N THR A 6 0.91 9.81 -5.36
CA THR A 6 0.33 11.07 -5.80
C THR A 6 -0.72 11.54 -4.81
N TYR A 7 -0.93 12.85 -4.73
CA TYR A 7 -1.94 13.46 -3.87
C TYR A 7 -2.63 14.57 -4.65
N ASP A 8 -3.96 14.52 -4.69
CA ASP A 8 -4.82 15.54 -5.24
C ASP A 8 -5.52 16.29 -4.10
N SER A 9 -5.23 17.58 -3.97
CA SER A 9 -5.80 18.43 -2.92
C SER A 9 -7.24 18.86 -3.19
N GLU A 10 -7.68 18.87 -4.44
CA GLU A 10 -9.03 19.32 -4.80
C GLU A 10 -10.08 18.29 -4.36
N ILE A 11 -9.77 17.01 -4.56
CA ILE A 11 -10.65 15.90 -4.20
C ILE A 11 -10.21 15.14 -2.94
N GLN A 12 -9.14 15.59 -2.27
CA GLN A 12 -8.57 14.97 -1.06
C GLN A 12 -8.33 13.46 -1.22
N MET A 13 -7.67 13.10 -2.31
CA MET A 13 -7.38 11.72 -2.67
C MET A 13 -5.88 11.53 -2.83
N ALA A 14 -5.35 10.44 -2.27
CA ALA A 14 -4.02 9.98 -2.55
C ALA A 14 -4.09 8.66 -3.32
N TYR A 15 -3.18 8.46 -4.25
CA TYR A 15 -3.01 7.20 -4.93
C TYR A 15 -1.60 6.68 -4.65
N LEU A 16 -1.51 5.41 -4.25
CA LEU A 16 -0.25 4.70 -4.03
C LEU A 16 -0.15 3.54 -5.01
N TYR A 17 0.87 3.57 -5.86
CA TYR A 17 1.30 2.44 -6.67
C TYR A 17 2.12 1.48 -5.81
N VAL A 18 1.63 0.25 -5.63
CA VAL A 18 2.32 -0.79 -4.83
C VAL A 18 3.65 -1.18 -5.50
N ILE A 19 3.65 -1.21 -6.83
CA ILE A 19 4.82 -1.36 -7.70
C ILE A 19 4.73 -0.35 -8.86
N PRO A 20 5.84 0.00 -9.54
CA PRO A 20 5.78 0.97 -10.63
C PRO A 20 4.84 0.48 -11.74
N PHE A 21 3.90 1.33 -12.13
CA PHE A 21 2.91 0.96 -13.16
C PHE A 21 3.58 0.79 -14.53
N THR A 22 3.41 -0.38 -15.14
CA THR A 22 3.90 -0.71 -16.49
C THR A 22 2.72 -1.03 -17.41
N SER A 23 2.98 -1.13 -18.72
CA SER A 23 1.96 -1.56 -19.70
C SER A 23 1.52 -3.02 -19.53
N GLU A 24 2.19 -3.79 -18.68
CA GLU A 24 1.85 -5.19 -18.39
C GLU A 24 0.82 -5.33 -17.26
N ILE A 25 0.54 -4.25 -16.53
CA ILE A 25 -0.46 -4.24 -15.45
C ILE A 25 -1.79 -3.79 -16.04
N GLU A 26 -2.80 -4.66 -15.93
CA GLU A 26 -4.19 -4.40 -16.30
C GLU A 26 -5.05 -4.50 -15.03
N ILE A 27 -5.73 -3.41 -14.67
CA ILE A 27 -6.66 -3.42 -13.54
C ILE A 27 -7.90 -4.21 -13.94
N GLU A 28 -8.14 -5.33 -13.27
CA GLU A 28 -9.31 -6.18 -13.48
C GLU A 28 -10.50 -5.69 -12.65
N SER A 29 -10.25 -5.26 -11.40
CA SER A 29 -11.27 -4.71 -10.51
C SER A 29 -10.70 -3.64 -9.57
N THR A 30 -11.59 -2.81 -9.07
CA THR A 30 -11.32 -1.91 -7.93
C THR A 30 -12.30 -2.28 -6.83
N GLU A 31 -11.78 -2.64 -5.66
CA GLU A 31 -12.58 -3.10 -4.53
C GLU A 31 -12.41 -2.19 -3.32
N GLU A 32 -13.51 -1.87 -2.65
CA GLU A 32 -13.48 -1.18 -1.36
C GLU A 32 -13.00 -2.16 -0.28
N LEU A 33 -12.08 -1.72 0.59
CA LEU A 33 -11.71 -2.51 1.76
C LEU A 33 -12.87 -2.50 2.76
N GLU A 34 -13.51 -3.65 2.98
CA GLU A 34 -14.76 -3.77 3.74
C GLU A 34 -14.72 -3.08 5.12
N GLU A 35 -13.61 -3.18 5.84
CA GLU A 35 -13.45 -2.57 7.16
C GLU A 35 -13.17 -1.06 7.11
N ASN A 36 -12.67 -0.54 5.99
CA ASN A 36 -12.42 0.89 5.81
C ASN A 36 -12.81 1.36 4.40
N PRO A 37 -14.02 1.94 4.25
CA PRO A 37 -14.52 2.41 2.95
C PRO A 37 -13.77 3.63 2.38
N LYS A 38 -12.75 4.14 3.09
CA LYS A 38 -11.86 5.20 2.59
C LYS A 38 -10.62 4.65 1.88
N LEU A 39 -10.53 3.34 1.72
CA LEU A 39 -9.48 2.66 0.96
C LEU A 39 -10.11 1.85 -0.15
N ASN A 40 -9.76 2.17 -1.41
CA ASN A 40 -10.04 1.30 -2.55
C ASN A 40 -8.74 0.64 -3.02
N LEU A 41 -8.86 -0.59 -3.50
CA LEU A 41 -7.77 -1.47 -3.87
C LEU A 41 -7.92 -1.82 -5.34
N ASP A 42 -6.95 -1.40 -6.15
CA ASP A 42 -6.90 -1.78 -7.56
C ASP A 42 -6.21 -3.14 -7.67
N ILE A 43 -6.96 -4.11 -8.16
CA ILE A 43 -6.57 -5.50 -8.30
C ILE A 43 -6.30 -5.76 -9.78
N ASP A 44 -5.13 -6.31 -10.07
CA ASP A 44 -4.74 -6.62 -11.44
C ASP A 44 -5.18 -8.02 -11.88
N GLN A 45 -4.95 -8.33 -13.16
CA GLN A 45 -5.29 -9.62 -13.78
C GLN A 45 -4.59 -10.84 -13.18
N PHE A 46 -3.70 -10.65 -12.21
CA PHE A 46 -2.98 -11.70 -11.49
C PHE A 46 -3.42 -11.79 -10.01
N ASP A 47 -4.55 -11.16 -9.65
CA ASP A 47 -5.08 -11.12 -8.27
C ASP A 47 -4.09 -10.48 -7.29
N ARG A 48 -3.46 -9.38 -7.74
CA ARG A 48 -2.53 -8.58 -6.93
C ARG A 48 -3.08 -7.18 -6.73
N ILE A 49 -2.99 -6.67 -5.51
CA ILE A 49 -3.19 -5.24 -5.26
C ILE A 49 -2.00 -4.48 -5.86
N VAL A 50 -2.24 -3.69 -6.89
CA VAL A 50 -1.22 -2.87 -7.58
C VAL A 50 -1.40 -1.36 -7.33
N GLY A 51 -2.58 -0.96 -6.88
CA GLY A 51 -2.93 0.41 -6.55
C GLY A 51 -3.74 0.48 -5.25
N ILE A 52 -3.58 1.57 -4.51
CA ILE A 52 -4.39 1.88 -3.33
C ILE A 52 -4.82 3.34 -3.45
N GLU A 53 -6.13 3.56 -3.51
CA GLU A 53 -6.73 4.89 -3.38
C GLU A 53 -7.05 5.13 -1.91
N LEU A 54 -6.64 6.28 -1.39
CA LEU A 54 -6.96 6.71 -0.03
C LEU A 54 -7.71 8.03 -0.08
N PHE A 55 -8.74 8.17 0.75
CA PHE A 55 -9.57 9.37 0.82
C PHE A 55 -9.49 10.08 2.17
N GLY A 56 -9.73 11.40 2.17
CA GLY A 56 -9.83 12.22 3.37
C GLY A 56 -8.53 12.26 4.18
N GLU A 57 -8.62 12.11 5.50
CA GLU A 57 -7.45 12.18 6.39
C GLU A 57 -6.37 11.13 6.06
N ASN A 58 -6.77 9.93 5.59
CA ASN A 58 -5.80 8.93 5.17
C ASN A 58 -5.04 9.36 3.90
N ALA A 59 -5.69 10.08 2.98
CA ALA A 59 -5.01 10.71 1.85
C ALA A 59 -4.01 11.77 2.30
N HIS A 60 -4.41 12.59 3.27
CA HIS A 60 -3.59 13.71 3.75
C HIS A 60 -2.25 13.24 4.33
N LYS A 61 -2.24 12.10 5.03
CA LYS A 61 -1.02 11.46 5.56
C LYS A 61 0.02 11.16 4.47
N LEU A 62 -0.38 10.96 3.22
CA LEU A 62 0.53 10.63 2.11
C LEU A 62 1.11 11.85 1.41
N LYS A 63 0.60 13.06 1.66
CA LYS A 63 1.00 14.30 0.97
C LYS A 63 2.53 14.53 0.98
N GLU A 64 3.14 14.33 2.14
CA GLU A 64 4.58 14.54 2.34
C GLU A 64 5.45 13.40 1.77
N LEU A 65 4.84 12.28 1.37
CA LEU A 65 5.55 11.09 0.85
C LEU A 65 5.61 11.07 -0.69
N THR A 66 4.97 12.04 -1.37
CA THR A 66 4.84 12.09 -2.84
C THR A 66 6.16 12.21 -3.62
N ASN A 67 7.28 12.51 -2.96
CA ASN A 67 8.60 12.61 -3.59
C ASN A 67 9.52 11.42 -3.25
N MET A 68 9.04 10.44 -2.49
CA MET A 68 9.83 9.26 -2.14
C MET A 68 9.91 8.28 -3.32
N SER A 69 11.12 7.86 -3.66
CA SER A 69 11.38 6.78 -4.62
C SER A 69 11.58 5.43 -3.95
N LYS A 70 11.95 5.42 -2.67
CA LYS A 70 12.05 4.25 -1.80
C LYS A 70 11.02 4.39 -0.70
N ILE A 71 10.05 3.49 -0.65
CA ILE A 71 8.92 3.56 0.28
C ILE A 71 8.84 2.35 1.21
N TYR A 72 9.56 1.28 0.88
CA TYR A 72 9.53 0.04 1.64
C TYR A 72 10.72 -0.10 2.58
N LYS A 73 10.47 -0.76 3.70
CA LYS A 73 11.50 -1.41 4.51
C LYS A 73 11.36 -2.91 4.36
N LYS A 74 12.40 -3.56 3.84
CA LYS A 74 12.50 -5.02 3.79
C LYS A 74 12.77 -5.56 5.18
N LYS A 75 11.96 -6.50 5.65
CA LYS A 75 12.10 -7.13 6.97
C LYS A 75 12.14 -8.64 6.84
N ALA A 76 12.96 -9.29 7.66
CA ALA A 76 12.88 -10.73 7.82
C ALA A 76 11.58 -11.09 8.56
N SER A 77 10.90 -12.11 8.06
CA SER A 77 9.83 -12.83 8.74
C SER A 77 10.40 -14.04 9.47
N ASN A 78 9.63 -14.60 10.39
CA ASN A 78 10.03 -15.73 11.25
C ASN A 78 10.42 -16.99 10.44
N ASP A 79 9.97 -17.11 9.20
CA ASP A 79 10.15 -18.29 8.35
C ASP A 79 11.26 -18.13 7.28
N ASN A 80 12.26 -17.28 7.53
CA ASN A 80 13.29 -16.88 6.54
C ASN A 80 12.72 -16.27 5.24
N ALA A 81 11.43 -15.92 5.22
CA ALA A 81 10.80 -15.13 4.18
C ALA A 81 11.05 -13.64 4.44
N TYR A 82 10.97 -12.81 3.39
CA TYR A 82 10.97 -11.36 3.54
C TYR A 82 9.56 -10.82 3.42
N ILE A 83 9.30 -9.73 4.13
CA ILE A 83 8.14 -8.86 3.91
C ILE A 83 8.62 -7.47 3.53
N TYR A 84 7.77 -6.73 2.83
CA TYR A 84 8.03 -5.33 2.47
C TYR A 84 6.99 -4.46 3.14
N SER A 85 7.46 -3.62 4.07
CA SER A 85 6.59 -2.77 4.89
C SER A 85 6.58 -1.34 4.37
N PHE A 86 5.40 -0.83 4.05
CA PHE A 86 5.15 0.60 3.90
C PHE A 86 4.50 1.14 5.17
N ARG A 87 4.93 2.31 5.66
CA ARG A 87 4.37 2.95 6.86
C ARG A 87 4.24 4.45 6.63
N VAL A 88 3.06 5.01 6.92
CA VAL A 88 2.81 6.46 6.94
C VAL A 88 3.09 7.08 8.31
N SER A 89 3.02 6.27 9.38
CA SER A 89 3.38 6.68 10.74
C SER A 89 4.13 5.56 11.49
N GLN A 90 4.69 5.88 12.66
CA GLN A 90 5.35 4.92 13.57
C GLN A 90 4.43 4.47 14.70
N ASP A 91 3.13 4.72 14.60
CA ASP A 91 2.18 4.37 15.65
C ASP A 91 2.04 2.85 15.77
N ASN A 92 1.69 2.39 16.97
CA ASN A 92 1.34 0.99 17.17
C ASN A 92 -0.01 0.70 16.52
N TYR A 93 -0.13 -0.43 15.82
CA TYR A 93 -1.43 -0.87 15.32
C TYR A 93 -2.29 -1.42 16.46
N LEU A 94 -3.59 -1.13 16.40
CA LEU A 94 -4.61 -1.79 17.22
C LEU A 94 -5.39 -2.82 16.41
N GLN A 95 -5.48 -2.64 15.09
CA GLN A 95 -6.18 -3.54 14.20
C GLN A 95 -5.37 -3.81 12.93
N LYS A 96 -5.66 -4.95 12.29
CA LYS A 96 -5.12 -5.31 10.99
C LYS A 96 -6.14 -6.08 10.17
N VAL A 97 -6.04 -5.97 8.85
CA VAL A 97 -6.85 -6.72 7.87
C VAL A 97 -5.91 -7.38 6.87
N LEU A 98 -6.14 -8.66 6.57
CA LEU A 98 -5.44 -9.35 5.49
C LEU A 98 -6.35 -9.41 4.27
N PHE A 99 -5.88 -8.88 3.15
CA PHE A 99 -6.56 -8.95 1.87
C PHE A 99 -5.53 -9.20 0.76
N GLN A 100 -5.74 -10.20 -0.10
CA GLN A 100 -4.86 -10.58 -1.21
C GLN A 100 -3.34 -10.53 -0.91
N ASN A 101 -2.90 -11.17 0.17
CA ASN A 101 -1.49 -11.21 0.59
C ASN A 101 -0.87 -9.85 0.98
N VAL A 102 -1.72 -8.87 1.27
CA VAL A 102 -1.34 -7.58 1.84
C VAL A 102 -2.03 -7.43 3.21
N VAL A 103 -1.26 -7.09 4.23
CA VAL A 103 -1.77 -6.84 5.57
C VAL A 103 -1.84 -5.33 5.80
N PHE A 104 -3.04 -4.79 5.93
CA PHE A 104 -3.30 -3.39 6.26
C PHE A 104 -3.31 -3.20 7.77
N TYR A 105 -2.77 -2.09 8.25
CA TYR A 105 -2.68 -1.79 9.68
C TYR A 105 -3.37 -0.46 10.00
N PHE A 106 -4.04 -0.44 11.16
CA PHE A 106 -4.77 0.72 11.65
C PHE A 106 -4.45 1.00 13.12
N ALA A 107 -4.35 2.29 13.48
CA ALA A 107 -4.03 2.74 14.83
C ALA A 107 -5.23 2.76 15.78
N ASP A 108 -6.45 2.60 15.27
CA ASP A 108 -7.68 2.63 16.04
C ASP A 108 -8.46 1.31 15.92
N LYS A 109 -9.51 1.16 16.73
CA LYS A 109 -10.33 -0.07 16.77
C LYS A 109 -11.40 -0.15 15.68
N LYS A 110 -11.67 0.97 15.00
CA LYS A 110 -12.70 1.12 13.96
C LYS A 110 -12.10 1.14 12.56
N TYR A 111 -10.80 0.87 12.42
CA TYR A 111 -10.10 0.83 11.15
C TYR A 111 -10.06 2.18 10.41
N GLU A 112 -10.30 3.32 11.07
CA GLU A 112 -10.34 4.63 10.42
C GLU A 112 -8.93 5.22 10.18
N GLU A 113 -7.99 4.97 11.09
CA GLU A 113 -6.66 5.54 11.15
C GLU A 113 -5.63 4.63 10.49
N PHE A 114 -5.51 4.70 9.16
CA PHE A 114 -4.53 3.92 8.41
C PHE A 114 -3.09 4.31 8.80
N ILE A 115 -2.24 3.31 9.02
CA ILE A 115 -0.81 3.51 9.36
C ILE A 115 0.16 2.88 8.34
N GLY A 116 -0.32 2.03 7.44
CA GLY A 116 0.50 1.38 6.42
C GLY A 116 0.08 -0.06 6.13
N PHE A 117 0.88 -0.75 5.31
CA PHE A 117 0.64 -2.14 4.95
C PHE A 117 1.94 -2.95 4.83
N ASP A 118 1.81 -4.27 4.85
CA ASP A 118 2.88 -5.22 4.54
C ASP A 118 2.51 -6.10 3.36
N ILE A 119 3.41 -6.22 2.38
CA ILE A 119 3.35 -7.27 1.36
C ILE A 119 3.96 -8.53 1.95
N ILE A 120 3.12 -9.55 2.21
CA ILE A 120 3.55 -10.80 2.86
C ILE A 120 3.88 -11.93 1.87
N LYS A 121 3.58 -11.75 0.57
CA LYS A 121 3.98 -12.68 -0.50
C LYS A 121 4.71 -11.95 -1.63
N PRO A 122 5.97 -11.51 -1.41
CA PRO A 122 6.68 -10.63 -2.35
C PRO A 122 6.98 -11.26 -3.71
N SER A 123 6.98 -12.60 -3.80
CA SER A 123 7.18 -13.31 -5.06
C SER A 123 6.11 -13.01 -6.11
N LEU A 124 4.91 -12.53 -5.72
CA LEU A 124 3.88 -12.08 -6.66
C LEU A 124 4.24 -10.78 -7.37
N TYR A 125 5.08 -9.95 -6.75
CA TYR A 125 5.42 -8.60 -7.22
C TYR A 125 6.81 -8.50 -7.83
N GLY A 126 7.64 -9.55 -7.67
CA GLY A 126 9.04 -9.57 -8.10
C GLY A 126 9.97 -8.97 -7.05
N HIS A 127 10.89 -9.78 -6.53
CA HIS A 127 11.83 -9.36 -5.49
C HIS A 127 12.72 -8.19 -5.92
N GLU A 128 13.20 -8.19 -7.16
CA GLU A 128 14.06 -7.10 -7.68
C GLU A 128 13.32 -5.76 -7.73
N ILE A 129 12.04 -5.78 -8.10
CA ILE A 129 11.20 -4.58 -8.14
C ILE A 129 11.05 -4.04 -6.72
N LEU A 130 10.62 -4.87 -5.78
CA LEU A 130 10.43 -4.45 -4.39
C LEU A 130 11.73 -4.03 -3.70
N ASP A 131 12.86 -4.69 -4.00
CA ASP A 131 14.19 -4.30 -3.52
C ASP A 131 14.61 -2.93 -4.08
N SER A 132 14.30 -2.64 -5.34
CA SER A 132 14.59 -1.32 -5.95
C SER A 132 13.81 -0.17 -5.27
N LEU A 133 12.67 -0.50 -4.67
CA LEU A 133 11.79 0.42 -3.93
C LEU A 133 12.05 0.44 -2.43
N SER A 134 13.05 -0.29 -1.95
CA SER A 134 13.37 -0.41 -0.52
C SER A 134 14.59 0.42 -0.11
N GLU A 135 14.58 0.93 1.12
CA GLU A 135 15.76 1.56 1.76
C GLU A 135 16.87 0.55 2.06
#